data_AF-A0A3D3GEF7-F1
#
_entry.id   AF-A0A3D3GEF7-F1
#
_cell.length_a   1.000
_cell.length_b   1.000
_cell.length_c   1.000
_cell.angle_alpha   90.00
_cell.angle_beta   90.00
_cell.angle_gamma   90.00
#
_symmetry.space_group_name_H-M   'P 1'
#
loop_
_entity.id
_entity.type
_entity.pdbx_description
1 polymer ?
#
loop_
_entity_poly.entity_id
_entity_poly.type
_entity_poly.pdbx_seq_one_letter_code
_entity_poly.pdbx_strand_id
1 'polypeptide(L)'
;MNTQIILIGAVTLVFAGCNPAEWLKQKTNPATGMTATASPSAAQSEVPSVAAGKAKANAELLREMHYSVFGEAPTNRAEFGNMLDSMNQGASLEGVYNGFTHSANYRKLETDNPGALPEAVKLFAEELAQLELELPVPAEFTADSAKPLELINAADENPSGVESINFPKKKTAEDAAAQSLEIQKAALLQKYSKIFAKSSIYTLKRVLGDEALKVIEAKKDKEDLATWYGKWATKMAGLKVDFGIPQRNLADEQFHSKWAITADGDQIRWEVLNRIHRALMSSNGKKS
;
A
#
# COMPACT_ATOMS: atom_id res chain seq x y z
N MET A 1 -52.99 19.77 25.76
CA MET A 1 -52.40 18.89 24.73
C MET A 1 -51.19 19.63 24.19
N ASN A 2 -49.98 19.26 24.64
CA ASN A 2 -48.75 19.94 24.25
C ASN A 2 -48.09 19.17 23.11
N THR A 3 -48.09 19.77 21.92
CA THR A 3 -47.43 19.23 20.74
C THR A 3 -45.98 19.73 20.73
N GLN A 4 -45.03 18.85 21.03
CA GLN A 4 -43.62 19.12 20.79
C GLN A 4 -43.32 18.94 19.29
N ILE A 5 -42.89 20.02 18.65
CA ILE A 5 -42.33 20.02 17.29
C ILE A 5 -40.85 19.68 17.43
N ILE A 6 -40.46 18.47 17.03
CA ILE A 6 -39.05 18.07 16.91
C ILE A 6 -38.55 18.64 15.58
N LEU A 7 -37.74 19.68 15.65
CA LEU A 7 -37.03 20.26 14.51
C LEU A 7 -35.85 19.34 14.18
N ILE A 8 -35.99 18.49 13.16
CA ILE A 8 -34.88 17.72 12.59
C ILE A 8 -34.05 18.69 11.75
N GLY A 9 -33.05 19.30 12.36
CA GLY A 9 -32.03 20.06 11.65
C GLY A 9 -31.16 19.10 10.85
N ALA A 10 -31.35 19.07 9.53
CA ALA A 10 -30.47 18.38 8.60
C ALA A 10 -29.12 19.13 8.56
N VAL A 11 -28.19 18.73 9.43
CA VAL A 11 -26.79 19.14 9.34
C VAL A 11 -26.20 18.46 8.11
N THR A 12 -26.18 19.20 7.00
CA THR A 12 -25.48 18.81 5.79
C THR A 12 -24.00 19.05 6.05
N LEU A 13 -23.32 18.06 6.63
CA LEU A 13 -21.86 18.03 6.75
C LEU A 13 -21.30 17.84 5.33
N VAL A 14 -21.03 18.96 4.66
CA VAL A 14 -20.29 18.98 3.39
C VAL A 14 -18.85 18.59 3.72
N PHE A 15 -18.52 17.32 3.57
CA PHE A 15 -17.13 16.85 3.56
C PHE A 15 -16.47 17.35 2.26
N ALA A 16 -16.13 18.63 2.23
CA ALA A 16 -15.18 19.18 1.27
C ALA A 16 -13.79 18.64 1.63
N GLY A 17 -13.39 17.56 0.96
CA GLY A 17 -12.05 17.02 1.16
C GLY A 17 -11.94 15.57 0.75
N CYS A 18 -12.06 15.29 -0.55
CA CYS A 18 -11.46 14.12 -1.20
C CYS A 18 -11.55 14.29 -2.72
N ASN A 19 -11.06 15.42 -3.25
CA ASN A 19 -10.68 15.49 -4.66
C ASN A 19 -9.15 15.42 -4.70
N PRO A 20 -8.54 14.42 -5.38
CA PRO A 20 -7.08 14.39 -5.60
C PRO A 20 -6.54 15.69 -6.20
N ALA A 21 -7.38 16.46 -6.92
CA ALA A 21 -7.03 17.77 -7.44
C ALA A 21 -6.90 18.88 -6.36
N GLU A 22 -7.58 18.76 -5.21
CA GLU A 22 -7.42 19.71 -4.09
C GLU A 22 -6.15 19.43 -3.27
N TRP A 23 -5.70 18.18 -3.21
CA TRP A 23 -4.41 17.80 -2.60
C TRP A 23 -3.22 18.54 -3.26
N LEU A 24 -3.26 18.72 -4.58
CA LEU A 24 -2.24 19.49 -5.33
C LEU A 24 -2.25 21.00 -5.01
N LYS A 25 -3.39 21.58 -4.62
CA LYS A 25 -3.50 23.02 -4.31
C LYS A 25 -2.98 23.37 -2.91
N GLN A 26 -2.98 22.42 -1.97
CA GLN A 26 -2.63 22.70 -0.58
C GLN A 26 -1.11 22.86 -0.34
N LYS A 27 -0.26 22.32 -1.23
CA LYS A 27 1.22 22.44 -1.12
C LYS A 27 1.80 23.76 -1.66
N THR A 28 1.03 24.64 -2.30
CA THR A 28 1.58 25.82 -3.00
C THR A 28 1.27 27.18 -2.35
N ASN A 29 0.77 27.23 -1.12
CA ASN A 29 0.59 28.51 -0.40
C ASN A 29 1.62 28.70 0.72
N PRO A 30 2.80 29.29 0.45
CA PRO A 30 3.56 29.94 1.49
C PRO A 30 2.88 31.28 1.80
N ALA A 31 2.10 31.31 2.88
CA ALA A 31 1.72 32.57 3.47
C ALA A 31 2.95 33.21 4.13
N THR A 32 3.28 34.44 3.73
CA THR A 32 3.37 35.66 4.57
C THR A 32 4.55 36.56 4.17
N GLY A 33 4.21 37.68 3.52
CA GLY A 33 4.66 39.02 3.90
C GLY A 33 6.08 39.48 3.59
N MET A 34 6.30 40.05 2.39
CA MET A 34 7.09 41.28 2.24
C MET A 34 6.54 42.10 1.06
N THR A 35 6.05 43.30 1.37
CA THR A 35 5.56 44.29 0.40
C THR A 35 6.75 44.94 -0.32
N ALA A 36 6.96 44.59 -1.58
CA ALA A 36 7.77 45.35 -2.52
C ALA A 36 6.90 45.76 -3.71
N THR A 37 6.68 47.06 -3.85
CA THR A 37 6.00 47.70 -4.98
C THR A 37 6.88 47.61 -6.22
N ALA A 38 6.62 46.61 -7.07
CA ALA A 38 7.20 46.48 -8.39
C ALA A 38 6.11 46.65 -9.47
N SER A 39 6.47 47.38 -10.54
CA SER A 39 5.65 47.72 -11.70
C SER A 39 4.92 46.52 -12.32
N PRO A 40 3.69 46.73 -12.85
CA PRO A 40 2.89 45.69 -13.47
C PRO A 40 3.41 45.40 -14.88
N SER A 41 4.46 44.59 -14.98
CA SER A 41 4.70 43.83 -16.22
C SER A 41 3.67 42.72 -16.25
N ALA A 42 2.80 42.73 -17.26
CA ALA A 42 1.71 41.78 -17.45
C ALA A 42 2.26 40.37 -17.68
N ALA A 43 2.68 39.70 -16.60
CA ALA A 43 2.98 38.29 -16.57
C ALA A 43 1.65 37.55 -16.75
N GLN A 44 1.37 37.14 -17.99
CA GLN A 44 0.30 36.21 -18.29
C GLN A 44 0.58 34.94 -17.49
N SER A 45 -0.24 34.69 -16.47
CA SER A 45 -0.20 33.46 -15.70
C SER A 45 -0.65 32.32 -16.62
N GLU A 46 0.30 31.64 -17.26
CA GLU A 46 0.02 30.42 -18.00
C GLU A 46 -0.61 29.41 -17.03
N VAL A 47 -1.90 29.14 -17.22
CA VAL A 47 -2.60 28.11 -16.47
C VAL A 47 -1.93 26.77 -16.83
N PRO A 48 -1.33 26.06 -15.88
CA PRO A 48 -0.65 24.81 -16.17
C PRO A 48 -1.63 23.82 -16.81
N SER A 49 -1.20 23.16 -17.89
CA SER A 49 -2.05 22.19 -18.57
C SER A 49 -2.42 21.03 -17.64
N VAL A 50 -3.61 20.47 -17.82
CA VAL A 50 -4.07 19.29 -17.06
C VAL A 50 -3.06 18.14 -17.16
N ALA A 51 -2.42 17.98 -18.32
CA ALA A 51 -1.36 17.00 -18.56
C ALA A 51 -0.13 17.23 -17.67
N ALA A 52 0.33 18.49 -17.54
CA ALA A 52 1.45 18.83 -16.66
C ALA A 52 1.12 18.54 -15.18
N GLY A 53 -0.12 18.81 -14.76
CA GLY A 53 -0.61 18.46 -13.43
C GLY A 53 -0.57 16.96 -13.15
N LYS A 54 -1.07 16.14 -14.10
CA LYS A 54 -1.05 14.68 -14.00
C LYS A 54 0.39 14.14 -13.95
N ALA A 55 1.27 14.61 -14.83
CA ALA A 55 2.66 14.18 -14.87
C ALA A 55 3.39 14.48 -13.55
N LYS A 56 3.14 15.64 -12.94
CA LYS A 56 3.68 15.98 -11.62
C LYS A 56 3.16 15.04 -10.52
N ALA A 57 1.85 14.76 -10.49
CA ALA A 57 1.26 13.85 -9.52
C ALA A 57 1.85 12.43 -9.64
N ASN A 58 1.98 11.93 -10.86
CA ASN A 58 2.62 10.64 -11.14
C ASN A 58 4.08 10.61 -10.71
N ALA A 59 4.84 11.70 -10.91
CA ALA A 59 6.23 11.78 -10.46
C ALA A 59 6.37 11.77 -8.92
N GLU A 60 5.47 12.43 -8.20
CA GLU A 60 5.43 12.39 -6.73
C GLU A 60 5.08 10.97 -6.24
N LEU A 61 4.08 10.35 -6.85
CA LEU A 61 3.66 8.99 -6.52
C LEU A 61 4.76 7.96 -6.81
N LEU A 62 5.39 8.02 -7.99
CA LEU A 62 6.49 7.12 -8.36
C LEU A 62 7.68 7.24 -7.40
N ARG A 63 8.00 8.47 -6.96
CA ARG A 63 9.05 8.69 -5.96
C ARG A 63 8.70 8.05 -4.62
N GLU A 64 7.44 8.18 -4.19
CA GLU A 64 6.96 7.51 -2.98
C GLU A 64 7.05 5.99 -3.13
N MET A 65 6.61 5.44 -4.26
CA MET A 65 6.67 4.00 -4.54
C MET A 65 8.10 3.48 -4.45
N HIS A 66 9.03 4.15 -5.13
CA HIS A 66 10.44 3.79 -5.07
C HIS A 66 10.98 3.81 -3.64
N TYR A 67 10.69 4.87 -2.89
CA TYR A 67 11.15 4.99 -1.51
C TYR A 67 10.59 3.90 -0.59
N SER A 68 9.29 3.61 -0.67
CA SER A 68 8.68 2.56 0.16
C SER A 68 9.18 1.15 -0.20
N VAL A 69 9.41 0.89 -1.49
CA VAL A 69 9.92 -0.41 -1.97
C VAL A 69 11.38 -0.61 -1.59
N PHE A 70 12.27 0.30 -2.00
CA PHE A 70 13.72 0.15 -1.86
C PHE A 70 14.26 0.67 -0.52
N GLY A 71 13.56 1.61 0.12
CA GLY A 71 14.02 2.32 1.32
C GLY A 71 14.90 3.55 1.01
N GLU A 72 14.95 3.97 -0.26
CA GLU A 72 15.77 5.09 -0.72
C GLU A 72 15.15 5.82 -1.92
N ALA A 73 15.60 7.05 -2.14
CA ALA A 73 15.17 7.85 -3.30
C ALA A 73 15.75 7.29 -4.61
N PRO A 74 15.05 7.45 -5.75
CA PRO A 74 15.57 7.01 -7.05
C PRO A 74 16.86 7.77 -7.38
N THR A 75 17.92 7.03 -7.71
CA THR A 75 19.24 7.57 -8.07
C THR A 75 19.45 7.64 -9.59
N ASN A 76 18.82 6.75 -10.35
CA ASN A 76 18.91 6.71 -11.80
C ASN A 76 17.79 7.54 -12.46
N ARG A 77 18.14 8.74 -12.94
CA ARG A 77 17.20 9.66 -13.59
C ARG A 77 16.58 9.10 -14.87
N ALA A 78 17.34 8.33 -15.65
CA ALA A 78 16.85 7.78 -16.92
C ALA A 78 15.80 6.70 -16.68
N GLU A 79 16.09 5.76 -15.78
CA GLU A 79 15.15 4.72 -15.36
C GLU A 79 13.87 5.31 -14.74
N PHE A 80 14.01 6.29 -13.86
CA PHE A 80 12.87 7.01 -13.28
C PHE A 80 12.01 7.70 -14.36
N GLY A 81 12.66 8.33 -15.35
CA GLY A 81 11.97 8.97 -16.48
C GLY A 81 11.15 7.97 -17.30
N ASN A 82 11.74 6.83 -17.66
CA ASN A 82 11.06 5.78 -18.43
C ASN A 82 9.84 5.20 -17.68
N MET A 83 9.96 5.00 -16.37
CA MET A 83 8.86 4.52 -15.54
C MET A 83 7.76 5.57 -15.39
N LEU A 84 8.13 6.84 -15.23
CA LEU A 84 7.18 7.95 -15.21
C LEU A 84 6.42 8.08 -16.53
N ASP A 85 7.10 7.91 -17.66
CA ASP A 85 6.47 7.91 -18.97
C ASP A 85 5.47 6.75 -19.10
N SER A 86 5.80 5.57 -18.57
CA SER A 86 4.88 4.43 -18.52
C SER A 86 3.63 4.73 -17.69
N MET A 87 3.78 5.36 -16.52
CA MET A 87 2.64 5.80 -15.70
C MET A 87 1.79 6.88 -16.40
N ASN A 88 2.42 7.80 -17.12
CA ASN A 88 1.72 8.82 -17.90
C ASN A 88 0.92 8.21 -19.06
N GLN A 89 1.42 7.11 -19.63
CA GLN A 89 0.75 6.29 -20.65
C GLN A 89 -0.34 5.36 -20.08
N GLY A 90 -0.47 5.26 -18.75
CA GLY A 90 -1.54 4.49 -18.09
C GLY A 90 -1.12 3.12 -17.58
N ALA A 91 0.17 2.87 -17.34
CA ALA A 91 0.60 1.72 -16.57
C ALA A 91 -0.07 1.71 -15.17
N SER A 92 -0.49 0.54 -14.70
CA SER A 92 -1.04 0.39 -13.36
C SER A 92 0.05 0.51 -12.29
N LEU A 93 -0.33 0.99 -11.12
CA LEU A 93 0.51 1.06 -9.92
C LEU A 93 0.93 -0.35 -9.50
N GLU A 94 0.04 -1.34 -9.60
CA GLU A 94 0.40 -2.74 -9.39
C GLU A 94 1.49 -3.22 -10.38
N GLY A 95 1.37 -2.86 -11.66
CA GLY A 95 2.37 -3.22 -12.67
C GLY A 95 3.73 -2.59 -12.40
N VAL A 96 3.76 -1.31 -12.00
CA VAL A 96 4.98 -0.61 -11.56
C VAL A 96 5.58 -1.26 -10.30
N TYR A 97 4.74 -1.58 -9.32
CA TYR A 97 5.16 -2.27 -8.09
C TYR A 97 5.79 -3.63 -8.39
N ASN A 98 5.13 -4.45 -9.20
CA ASN A 98 5.63 -5.76 -9.60
C ASN A 98 6.95 -5.64 -10.36
N GLY A 99 7.07 -4.63 -11.22
CA GLY A 99 8.33 -4.28 -11.89
C GLY A 99 9.46 -4.00 -10.89
N PHE A 100 9.17 -3.29 -9.79
CA PHE A 100 10.17 -3.07 -8.73
C PHE A 100 10.51 -4.34 -7.95
N THR A 101 9.53 -5.05 -7.41
CA THR A 101 9.77 -6.22 -6.51
C THR A 101 10.37 -7.43 -7.22
N HIS A 102 10.26 -7.49 -8.55
CA HIS A 102 10.84 -8.57 -9.36
C HIS A 102 12.11 -8.15 -10.11
N SER A 103 12.51 -6.88 -10.04
CA SER A 103 13.72 -6.34 -10.67
C SER A 103 14.99 -6.98 -10.12
N ALA A 104 16.04 -7.04 -10.95
CA ALA A 104 17.36 -7.52 -10.52
C ALA A 104 17.89 -6.78 -9.29
N ASN A 105 17.65 -5.47 -9.19
CA ASN A 105 18.02 -4.65 -8.03
C ASN A 105 17.34 -5.12 -6.74
N TYR A 106 16.05 -5.46 -6.81
CA TYR A 106 15.31 -5.93 -5.64
C TYR A 106 15.75 -7.33 -5.19
N ARG A 107 16.00 -8.24 -6.14
CA ARG A 107 16.52 -9.59 -5.85
C ARG A 107 17.90 -9.53 -5.18
N LYS A 108 18.74 -8.58 -5.62
CA LYS A 108 20.01 -8.27 -4.96
C LYS A 108 19.80 -7.79 -3.52
N LEU A 109 18.83 -6.91 -3.26
CA LEU A 109 18.51 -6.48 -1.89
C LEU A 109 18.04 -7.63 -1.00
N GLU A 110 17.23 -8.57 -1.53
CA GLU A 110 16.84 -9.77 -0.80
C GLU A 110 18.05 -10.64 -0.41
N THR A 111 19.03 -10.74 -1.31
CA THR A 111 20.24 -11.56 -1.11
C THR A 111 21.25 -10.89 -0.17
N ASP A 112 21.48 -9.59 -0.36
CA ASP A 112 22.53 -8.82 0.33
C ASP A 112 22.13 -8.42 1.76
N ASN A 113 20.84 -8.49 2.11
CA ASN A 113 20.32 -8.09 3.43
C ASN A 113 19.64 -9.25 4.18
N PRO A 114 20.30 -10.39 4.41
CA PRO A 114 19.70 -11.53 5.08
C PRO A 114 19.38 -11.20 6.55
N GLY A 115 18.30 -11.78 7.08
CA GLY A 115 17.93 -11.69 8.49
C GLY A 115 17.30 -10.36 8.90
N ALA A 116 15.99 -10.24 8.73
CA ALA A 116 15.20 -9.16 9.32
C ALA A 116 15.25 -9.18 10.86
N LEU A 117 15.04 -8.02 11.50
CA LEU A 117 14.96 -7.93 12.94
C LEU A 117 13.78 -8.76 13.50
N PRO A 118 13.88 -9.32 14.71
CA PRO A 118 12.81 -10.12 15.32
C PRO A 118 11.46 -9.42 15.36
N GLU A 119 11.45 -8.10 15.59
CA GLU A 119 10.24 -7.28 15.61
C GLU A 119 9.56 -7.21 14.24
N ALA A 120 10.36 -7.11 13.16
CA ALA A 120 9.84 -7.13 11.79
C ALA A 120 9.31 -8.52 11.40
N VAL A 121 9.99 -9.59 11.80
CA VAL A 121 9.52 -10.97 11.59
C VAL A 121 8.21 -11.21 12.35
N LYS A 122 8.10 -10.72 13.58
CA LYS A 122 6.88 -10.81 14.38
C LYS A 122 5.71 -10.08 13.72
N LEU A 123 5.89 -8.81 13.33
CA LEU A 123 4.87 -8.04 12.62
C LEU A 123 4.46 -8.73 11.31
N PHE A 124 5.43 -9.19 10.52
CA PHE A 124 5.19 -9.95 9.31
C PHE A 124 4.32 -11.20 9.57
N ALA A 125 4.69 -12.01 10.56
CA ALA A 125 3.96 -13.24 10.87
C ALA A 125 2.52 -12.97 11.36
N GLU A 126 2.32 -11.90 12.13
CA GLU A 126 1.01 -11.44 12.59
C GLU A 126 0.11 -11.01 11.42
N GLU A 127 0.63 -10.21 10.49
CA GLU A 127 -0.12 -9.76 9.32
C GLU A 127 -0.37 -10.90 8.33
N LEU A 128 0.63 -11.75 8.06
CA LEU A 128 0.48 -12.89 7.14
C LEU A 128 -0.58 -13.87 7.64
N ALA A 129 -0.54 -14.21 8.94
CA ALA A 129 -1.55 -15.06 9.56
C ALA A 129 -2.96 -14.46 9.46
N GLN A 130 -3.09 -13.14 9.61
CA GLN A 130 -4.37 -12.47 9.46
C GLN A 130 -4.89 -12.54 8.02
N LEU A 131 -4.06 -12.21 7.02
CA LEU A 131 -4.45 -12.23 5.62
C LEU A 131 -4.86 -13.62 5.16
N GLU A 132 -4.14 -14.66 5.58
CA GLU A 132 -4.44 -16.04 5.21
C GLU A 132 -5.79 -16.53 5.75
N LEU A 133 -6.17 -16.11 6.96
CA LEU A 133 -7.49 -16.43 7.52
C LEU A 133 -8.64 -15.76 6.75
N GLU A 134 -8.35 -14.69 6.00
CA GLU A 134 -9.32 -13.97 5.17
C GLU A 134 -9.41 -14.55 3.75
N LEU A 135 -8.40 -15.30 3.31
CA LEU A 135 -8.39 -15.92 1.99
C LEU A 135 -9.35 -17.13 1.92
N PRO A 136 -10.05 -17.32 0.79
CA PRO A 136 -10.88 -18.51 0.58
C PRO A 136 -10.07 -19.81 0.63
N VAL A 137 -8.85 -19.76 0.10
CA VAL A 137 -7.87 -20.85 0.06
C VAL A 137 -6.59 -20.33 0.71
N PRO A 138 -6.19 -20.89 1.87
CA PRO A 138 -4.93 -20.55 2.51
C PRO A 138 -3.73 -20.85 1.62
N ALA A 139 -2.72 -19.97 1.63
CA ALA A 139 -1.47 -20.19 0.93
C ALA A 139 -0.58 -21.19 1.68
N GLU A 140 0.08 -22.09 0.96
CA GLU A 140 1.03 -23.03 1.55
C GLU A 140 2.44 -22.46 1.51
N PHE A 141 2.87 -21.86 2.63
CA PHE A 141 4.26 -21.40 2.77
C PHE A 141 5.19 -22.52 3.21
N THR A 142 6.31 -22.64 2.50
CA THR A 142 7.40 -23.57 2.81
C THR A 142 8.71 -22.80 3.06
N ALA A 143 9.79 -23.53 3.36
CA ALA A 143 11.12 -22.93 3.46
C ALA A 143 11.59 -22.27 2.15
N ASP A 144 11.03 -22.67 1.00
CA ASP A 144 11.36 -22.05 -0.29
C ASP A 144 10.70 -20.68 -0.45
N SER A 145 9.49 -20.50 0.10
CA SER A 145 8.82 -19.19 0.12
C SER A 145 9.61 -18.11 0.88
N ALA A 146 10.46 -18.55 1.82
CA ALA A 146 11.30 -17.70 2.65
C ALA A 146 12.65 -17.31 2.00
N LYS A 147 12.96 -17.87 0.82
CA LYS A 147 14.20 -17.59 0.10
C LYS A 147 14.10 -16.31 -0.75
N PRO A 148 15.21 -15.61 -0.97
CA PRO A 148 15.32 -14.60 -2.03
C PRO A 148 14.89 -15.16 -3.38
N LEU A 149 14.33 -14.31 -4.24
CA LEU A 149 14.13 -14.68 -5.64
C LEU A 149 15.49 -14.93 -6.31
N GLU A 150 15.53 -15.90 -7.24
CA GLU A 150 16.74 -16.24 -7.97
C GLU A 150 17.29 -15.05 -8.76
N LEU A 151 18.60 -14.81 -8.72
CA LEU A 151 19.21 -13.74 -9.51
C LEU A 151 19.02 -14.03 -11.01
N ILE A 152 18.56 -13.02 -11.74
CA ILE A 152 18.42 -13.11 -13.20
C ILE A 152 19.84 -13.06 -13.77
N ASN A 153 20.31 -14.16 -14.34
CA ASN A 153 21.55 -14.17 -15.10
C ASN A 153 21.33 -13.38 -16.38
N ALA A 154 22.23 -12.44 -16.71
CA ALA A 154 22.13 -11.62 -17.92
C ALA A 154 22.12 -12.43 -19.24
N ALA A 155 22.42 -13.73 -19.19
CA ALA A 155 22.33 -14.65 -20.33
C ALA A 155 20.91 -15.15 -20.61
N ASP A 156 19.98 -15.02 -19.65
CA ASP A 156 18.64 -15.65 -19.69
C ASP A 156 17.51 -14.62 -19.87
N GLU A 157 17.75 -13.46 -20.51
CA GLU A 157 16.78 -12.36 -20.71
C GLU A 157 15.59 -12.68 -21.68
N ASN A 158 15.06 -13.91 -21.66
CA ASN A 158 13.79 -14.24 -22.29
C ASN A 158 12.91 -15.12 -21.37
N PRO A 159 12.32 -14.56 -20.30
CA PRO A 159 11.36 -15.30 -19.49
C PRO A 159 9.99 -15.28 -20.17
N SER A 160 9.69 -16.32 -20.96
CA SER A 160 8.35 -16.59 -21.46
C SER A 160 7.47 -17.22 -20.36
N GLY A 161 6.32 -16.59 -20.08
CA GLY A 161 5.10 -17.30 -19.66
C GLY A 161 4.95 -17.60 -18.17
N VAL A 162 3.92 -17.04 -17.55
CA VAL A 162 3.42 -17.40 -16.22
C VAL A 162 2.71 -18.76 -16.30
N GLU A 163 3.14 -19.75 -15.52
CA GLU A 163 2.45 -21.03 -15.39
C GLU A 163 1.17 -20.90 -14.53
N SER A 164 0.11 -21.59 -14.95
CA SER A 164 -1.25 -21.49 -14.40
C SER A 164 -1.38 -21.98 -12.95
N ILE A 165 -2.05 -21.17 -12.11
CA ILE A 165 -2.35 -21.47 -10.70
C ILE A 165 -3.65 -22.27 -10.59
N ASN A 166 -3.64 -23.34 -9.79
CA ASN A 166 -4.79 -24.23 -9.57
C ASN A 166 -5.40 -23.99 -8.18
N PHE A 167 -6.73 -23.83 -8.08
CA PHE A 167 -7.43 -23.48 -6.83
C PHE A 167 -8.34 -24.61 -6.32
N PRO A 168 -8.17 -25.12 -5.09
CA PRO A 168 -9.05 -26.12 -4.48
C PRO A 168 -10.39 -25.55 -3.96
N LYS A 169 -11.43 -26.41 -3.88
CA LYS A 169 -12.80 -26.07 -3.43
C LYS A 169 -13.01 -26.21 -1.91
N LYS A 170 -13.80 -25.28 -1.36
CA LYS A 170 -14.05 -25.04 0.08
C LYS A 170 -15.26 -25.81 0.64
N LYS A 171 -15.23 -26.13 1.95
CA LYS A 171 -16.31 -26.75 2.75
C LYS A 171 -16.62 -25.84 3.95
N THR A 172 -17.88 -25.73 4.36
CA THR A 172 -18.33 -24.83 5.45
C THR A 172 -19.02 -25.58 6.58
N ALA A 173 -18.73 -25.14 7.81
CA ALA A 173 -19.56 -25.27 9.02
C ALA A 173 -19.15 -24.13 9.97
N GLU A 174 -20.12 -23.35 10.44
CA GLU A 174 -19.92 -22.15 11.26
C GLU A 174 -20.51 -22.36 12.66
N ASP A 175 -20.02 -21.58 13.62
CA ASP A 175 -20.48 -21.42 15.02
C ASP A 175 -19.60 -22.04 16.14
N ALA A 176 -18.70 -22.98 15.85
CA ALA A 176 -17.54 -23.29 16.73
C ALA A 176 -16.31 -22.40 16.42
N ALA A 177 -16.51 -21.35 15.63
CA ALA A 177 -15.49 -20.74 14.77
C ALA A 177 -14.59 -19.71 15.47
N ALA A 178 -15.09 -18.90 16.41
CA ALA A 178 -14.34 -17.76 16.94
C ALA A 178 -13.16 -18.17 17.85
N GLN A 179 -13.39 -19.06 18.81
CA GLN A 179 -12.29 -19.59 19.65
C GLN A 179 -11.33 -20.44 18.83
N SER A 180 -11.83 -21.11 17.79
CA SER A 180 -11.01 -21.82 16.82
C SER A 180 -10.13 -20.86 16.02
N LEU A 181 -10.62 -19.67 15.66
CA LEU A 181 -9.90 -18.69 14.86
C LEU A 181 -8.66 -18.14 15.59
N GLU A 182 -8.78 -17.81 16.87
CA GLU A 182 -7.63 -17.34 17.66
C GLU A 182 -6.56 -18.43 17.83
N ILE A 183 -6.98 -19.68 18.06
CA ILE A 183 -6.07 -20.83 18.13
C ILE A 183 -5.36 -21.04 16.79
N GLN A 184 -6.11 -20.96 15.68
CA GLN A 184 -5.56 -21.05 14.32
C GLN A 184 -4.57 -19.92 14.05
N LYS A 185 -4.92 -18.67 14.38
CA LYS A 185 -4.05 -17.50 14.22
C LYS A 185 -2.75 -17.65 15.01
N ALA A 186 -2.82 -18.10 16.27
CA ALA A 186 -1.63 -18.34 17.09
C ALA A 186 -0.73 -19.43 16.50
N ALA A 187 -1.31 -20.50 15.96
CA ALA A 187 -0.56 -21.56 15.29
C ALA A 187 0.12 -21.07 14.00
N LEU A 188 -0.59 -20.29 13.18
CA LEU A 188 -0.04 -19.65 11.97
C LEU A 188 1.10 -18.69 12.30
N LEU A 189 0.93 -17.86 13.34
CA LEU A 189 1.97 -16.94 13.80
C LEU A 189 3.26 -17.66 14.17
N GLN A 190 3.17 -18.76 14.94
CA GLN A 190 4.32 -19.58 15.30
C GLN A 190 4.97 -20.23 14.08
N LYS A 191 4.15 -20.76 13.16
CA LYS A 191 4.59 -21.34 11.89
C LYS A 191 5.38 -20.31 11.07
N TYR A 192 4.83 -19.11 10.84
CA TYR A 192 5.46 -18.09 10.00
C TYR A 192 6.67 -17.45 10.65
N SER A 193 6.65 -17.22 11.95
CA SER A 193 7.83 -16.77 12.68
C SER A 193 9.00 -17.75 12.51
N LYS A 194 8.74 -19.06 12.48
CA LYS A 194 9.77 -20.09 12.29
C LYS A 194 10.26 -20.16 10.84
N ILE A 195 9.34 -20.18 9.86
CA ILE A 195 9.68 -20.32 8.44
C ILE A 195 10.51 -19.11 7.96
N PHE A 196 10.12 -17.90 8.34
CA PHE A 196 10.70 -16.65 7.85
C PHE A 196 11.76 -16.03 8.79
N ALA A 197 12.19 -16.74 9.84
CA ALA A 197 13.13 -16.23 10.84
C ALA A 197 14.46 -15.69 10.27
N LYS A 198 14.88 -16.18 9.10
CA LYS A 198 16.15 -15.80 8.44
C LYS A 198 15.95 -14.98 7.16
N SER A 199 14.72 -14.72 6.78
CA SER A 199 14.42 -14.00 5.55
C SER A 199 14.85 -12.53 5.65
N SER A 200 15.22 -11.95 4.51
CA SER A 200 15.48 -10.51 4.42
C SER A 200 14.19 -9.71 4.63
N ILE A 201 14.32 -8.45 5.05
CA ILE A 201 13.15 -7.55 5.14
C ILE A 201 12.46 -7.36 3.78
N TYR A 202 13.22 -7.45 2.68
CA TYR A 202 12.71 -7.35 1.32
C TYR A 202 11.89 -8.58 0.92
N THR A 203 12.31 -9.78 1.34
CA THR A 203 11.53 -11.01 1.17
C THR A 203 10.23 -10.94 1.97
N LEU A 204 10.27 -10.44 3.22
CA LEU A 204 9.06 -10.24 4.02
C LEU A 204 8.08 -9.27 3.34
N LYS A 205 8.57 -8.14 2.81
CA LYS A 205 7.77 -7.16 2.08
C LYS A 205 7.07 -7.77 0.86
N ARG A 206 7.83 -8.46 0.00
CA ARG A 206 7.30 -9.06 -1.23
C ARG A 206 6.22 -10.09 -0.91
N VAL A 207 6.53 -11.06 -0.05
CA VAL A 207 5.58 -12.13 0.30
C VAL A 207 4.31 -11.56 0.92
N LEU A 208 4.43 -10.60 1.85
CA LEU A 208 3.25 -10.00 2.48
C LEU A 208 2.45 -9.13 1.51
N GLY A 209 3.13 -8.45 0.58
CA GLY A 209 2.49 -7.70 -0.50
C GLY A 209 1.67 -8.59 -1.42
N ASP A 210 2.25 -9.72 -1.87
CA ASP A 210 1.60 -10.69 -2.74
C ASP A 210 0.31 -11.26 -2.10
N GLU A 211 0.35 -11.61 -0.81
CA GLU A 211 -0.85 -12.09 -0.11
C GLU A 211 -1.89 -11.01 0.12
N ALA A 212 -1.47 -9.77 0.41
CA ALA A 212 -2.41 -8.66 0.58
C ALA A 212 -3.16 -8.37 -0.72
N LEU A 213 -2.50 -8.47 -1.88
CA LEU A 213 -3.15 -8.34 -3.18
C LEU A 213 -4.19 -9.44 -3.41
N LYS A 214 -3.91 -10.69 -3.04
CA LYS A 214 -4.89 -11.80 -3.12
C LYS A 214 -6.13 -11.55 -2.25
N VAL A 215 -5.95 -10.96 -1.06
CA VAL A 215 -7.09 -10.59 -0.20
C VAL A 215 -7.94 -9.52 -0.89
N ILE A 216 -7.32 -8.49 -1.47
CA ILE A 216 -8.05 -7.45 -2.23
C ILE A 216 -8.81 -8.08 -3.41
N GLU A 217 -8.21 -9.00 -4.15
CA GLU A 217 -8.86 -9.69 -5.28
C GLU A 217 -10.03 -10.59 -4.86
N ALA A 218 -9.96 -11.20 -3.67
CA ALA A 218 -11.06 -11.99 -3.13
C ALA A 218 -12.29 -11.12 -2.78
N LYS A 219 -12.09 -9.81 -2.56
CA LYS A 219 -13.13 -8.82 -2.24
C LYS A 219 -13.74 -8.22 -3.51
N LYS A 220 -14.63 -8.99 -4.14
CA LYS A 220 -15.28 -8.63 -5.42
C LYS A 220 -16.23 -7.42 -5.31
N ASP A 221 -16.84 -7.25 -4.15
CA ASP A 221 -17.79 -6.17 -3.87
C ASP A 221 -17.04 -4.93 -3.36
N LYS A 222 -17.37 -3.75 -3.89
CA LYS A 222 -16.62 -2.52 -3.60
C LYS A 222 -16.82 -2.08 -2.16
N GLU A 223 -18.02 -2.25 -1.63
CA GLU A 223 -18.40 -1.92 -0.27
C GLU A 223 -17.75 -2.88 0.75
N ASP A 224 -17.67 -4.17 0.44
CA ASP A 224 -16.89 -5.14 1.24
C ASP A 224 -15.39 -4.78 1.25
N LEU A 225 -14.79 -4.50 0.08
CA LEU A 225 -13.39 -4.06 0.00
C LEU A 225 -13.15 -2.77 0.80
N ALA A 226 -14.04 -1.79 0.68
CA ALA A 226 -13.92 -0.53 1.40
C ALA A 226 -14.08 -0.69 2.92
N THR A 227 -15.00 -1.55 3.36
CA THR A 227 -15.19 -1.88 4.78
C THR A 227 -13.96 -2.59 5.33
N TRP A 228 -13.43 -3.58 4.60
CA TRP A 228 -12.20 -4.26 4.93
C TRP A 228 -11.02 -3.30 5.05
N TYR A 229 -10.82 -2.47 4.02
CA TYR A 229 -9.73 -1.50 3.99
C TYR A 229 -9.83 -0.50 5.15
N GLY A 230 -11.04 -0.03 5.49
CA GLY A 230 -11.24 0.88 6.62
C GLY A 230 -10.74 0.31 7.94
N LYS A 231 -11.10 -0.94 8.25
CA LYS A 231 -10.66 -1.66 9.45
C LYS A 231 -9.16 -1.88 9.44
N TRP A 232 -8.63 -2.37 8.32
CA TRP A 232 -7.23 -2.69 8.16
C TRP A 232 -6.32 -1.44 8.23
N ALA A 233 -6.70 -0.35 7.58
CA ALA A 233 -5.98 0.93 7.64
C ALA A 233 -5.96 1.53 9.05
N THR A 234 -7.06 1.41 9.79
CA THR A 234 -7.15 1.85 11.20
C THR A 234 -6.24 1.04 12.11
N LYS A 235 -6.20 -0.29 11.92
CA LYS A 235 -5.24 -1.17 12.59
C LYS A 235 -3.80 -0.73 12.29
N MET A 236 -3.48 -0.48 11.03
CA MET A 236 -2.14 0.00 10.61
C MET A 236 -1.78 1.35 11.22
N ALA A 237 -2.71 2.31 11.29
CA ALA A 237 -2.52 3.58 11.99
C ALA A 237 -2.23 3.40 13.49
N GLY A 238 -2.72 2.31 14.10
CA GLY A 238 -2.41 1.90 15.47
C GLY A 238 -0.94 1.62 15.72
N LEU A 239 -0.17 1.24 14.68
CA LEU A 239 1.27 0.95 14.77
C LEU A 239 2.14 2.20 14.99
N LYS A 240 1.57 3.40 14.87
CA LYS A 240 2.29 4.70 15.02
C LYS A 240 3.47 4.88 14.07
N VAL A 241 3.37 4.26 12.89
CA VAL A 241 4.30 4.43 11.77
C VAL A 241 3.86 5.65 10.95
N ASP A 242 4.81 6.40 10.38
CA ASP A 242 4.47 7.48 9.46
C ASP A 242 4.21 6.93 8.04
N PHE A 243 2.94 6.97 7.63
CA PHE A 243 2.51 6.59 6.29
C PHE A 243 2.64 7.72 5.25
N GLY A 244 3.36 8.80 5.57
CA GLY A 244 3.84 9.83 4.65
C GLY A 244 2.92 11.05 4.52
N ILE A 245 1.61 10.91 4.72
CA ILE A 245 0.67 12.03 4.82
C ILE A 245 -0.22 11.91 6.07
N PRO A 246 -0.63 13.02 6.70
CA PRO A 246 -1.39 13.00 7.96
C PRO A 246 -2.69 12.17 7.90
N GLN A 247 -3.40 12.20 6.77
CA GLN A 247 -4.67 11.51 6.58
C GLN A 247 -4.52 9.99 6.70
N ARG A 248 -3.39 9.43 6.26
CA ARG A 248 -3.13 8.00 6.37
C ARG A 248 -2.92 7.54 7.81
N ASN A 249 -2.49 8.45 8.67
CA ASN A 249 -2.20 8.21 10.08
C ASN A 249 -3.43 8.38 10.99
N LEU A 250 -4.60 8.75 10.44
CA LEU A 250 -5.85 8.83 11.19
C LEU A 250 -6.33 7.43 11.59
N ALA A 251 -6.68 7.24 12.86
CA ALA A 251 -7.32 6.02 13.35
C ALA A 251 -8.86 6.13 13.23
N ASP A 252 -9.34 6.40 12.02
CA ASP A 252 -10.77 6.58 11.70
C ASP A 252 -11.19 5.61 10.59
N GLU A 253 -11.86 4.53 10.98
CA GLU A 253 -12.34 3.49 10.06
C GLU A 253 -13.33 4.04 9.03
N GLN A 254 -14.21 4.95 9.45
CA GLN A 254 -15.23 5.50 8.56
C GLN A 254 -14.60 6.41 7.50
N PHE A 255 -13.58 7.19 7.88
CA PHE A 255 -12.81 8.00 6.94
C PHE A 255 -12.16 7.12 5.85
N HIS A 256 -11.43 6.09 6.26
CA HIS A 256 -10.71 5.20 5.32
C HIS A 256 -11.68 4.41 4.43
N SER A 257 -12.80 3.93 4.99
CA SER A 257 -13.83 3.24 4.22
C SER A 257 -14.49 4.15 3.18
N LYS A 258 -14.87 5.39 3.56
CA LYS A 258 -15.42 6.38 2.62
C LYS A 258 -14.45 6.71 1.49
N TRP A 259 -13.17 6.86 1.80
CA TRP A 259 -12.13 7.06 0.78
C TRP A 259 -12.04 5.87 -0.18
N ALA A 260 -12.04 4.64 0.34
CA ALA A 260 -11.97 3.44 -0.51
C ALA A 260 -13.19 3.25 -1.42
N ILE A 261 -14.38 3.73 -1.02
CA ILE A 261 -15.57 3.73 -1.89
C ILE A 261 -15.35 4.61 -3.13
N THR A 262 -14.62 5.72 -3.03
CA THR A 262 -14.39 6.63 -4.17
C THR A 262 -13.08 6.36 -4.89
N ALA A 263 -12.10 5.75 -4.23
CA ALA A 263 -10.83 5.36 -4.83
C ALA A 263 -11.01 4.35 -5.95
N ASP A 264 -10.06 4.36 -6.89
CA ASP A 264 -9.90 3.28 -7.85
C ASP A 264 -9.21 2.07 -7.18
N GLY A 265 -9.39 0.88 -7.75
CA GLY A 265 -8.82 -0.33 -7.15
C GLY A 265 -7.29 -0.35 -7.13
N ASP A 266 -6.64 0.38 -8.02
CA ASP A 266 -5.17 0.43 -8.12
C ASP A 266 -4.57 1.31 -7.02
N GLN A 267 -5.25 2.40 -6.66
CA GLN A 267 -4.95 3.24 -5.52
C GLN A 267 -5.09 2.47 -4.20
N ILE A 268 -6.14 1.66 -4.03
CA ILE A 268 -6.32 0.85 -2.83
C ILE A 268 -5.19 -0.19 -2.71
N ARG A 269 -4.84 -0.88 -3.81
CA ARG A 269 -3.71 -1.81 -3.85
C ARG A 269 -2.41 -1.12 -3.45
N TRP A 270 -2.09 0.00 -4.08
CA TRP A 270 -0.89 0.75 -3.76
C TRP A 270 -0.87 1.20 -2.29
N GLU A 271 -1.98 1.71 -1.78
CA GLU A 271 -2.08 2.19 -0.40
C GLU A 271 -1.84 1.07 0.62
N VAL A 272 -2.36 -0.13 0.35
CA VAL A 272 -2.10 -1.34 1.14
C VAL A 272 -0.62 -1.72 1.09
N LEU A 273 -0.03 -1.79 -0.10
CA LEU A 273 1.39 -2.11 -0.29
C LEU A 273 2.31 -1.08 0.40
N ASN A 274 2.00 0.21 0.28
CA ASN A 274 2.75 1.29 0.90
C ASN A 274 2.78 1.16 2.43
N ARG A 275 1.63 0.89 3.05
CA ARG A 275 1.52 0.72 4.50
C ARG A 275 2.28 -0.51 4.99
N ILE A 276 2.14 -1.64 4.30
CA ILE A 276 2.89 -2.87 4.60
C ILE A 276 4.39 -2.58 4.58
N HIS A 277 4.87 -1.96 3.49
CA HIS A 277 6.29 -1.68 3.30
C HIS A 277 6.85 -0.75 4.38
N ARG A 278 6.13 0.34 4.70
CA ARG A 278 6.55 1.29 5.74
C ARG A 278 6.52 0.68 7.14
N ALA A 279 5.48 -0.11 7.45
CA ALA A 279 5.36 -0.76 8.75
C ALA A 279 6.50 -1.76 8.98
N LEU A 280 6.79 -2.61 7.99
CA LEU A 280 7.91 -3.55 8.05
C LEU A 280 9.26 -2.83 8.19
N MET A 281 9.49 -1.74 7.44
CA MET A 281 10.74 -0.97 7.54
C MET A 281 10.92 -0.36 8.92
N SER A 282 9.86 0.23 9.47
CA SER A 282 9.86 0.83 10.81
C SER A 282 10.20 -0.23 11.87
N SER A 283 9.57 -1.39 11.82
CA SER A 283 9.87 -2.53 12.72
C SER A 283 11.27 -3.11 12.50
N ASN A 284 11.88 -2.90 11.34
CA ASN A 284 13.25 -3.31 11.04
C ASN A 284 14.30 -2.22 11.42
N GLY A 285 13.93 -1.28 12.30
CA GLY A 285 14.83 -0.23 12.80
C GLY A 285 15.23 0.83 11.77
N LYS A 286 14.70 0.75 10.54
CA LYS A 286 14.89 1.77 9.52
C LYS A 286 13.77 2.81 9.68
N LYS A 287 14.15 4.05 10.00
CA LYS A 287 13.19 5.16 10.04
C LYS A 287 12.69 5.42 8.62
N SER A 288 11.38 5.25 8.42
CA SER A 288 10.66 5.57 7.19
C SER A 288 10.49 7.07 7.02
#